data_AF-A0A212S1D2-F1
#
_entry.id   AF-A0A212S1D2-F1
#
_cell.length_a   1.000
_cell.length_b   1.000
_cell.length_c   1.000
_cell.angle_alpha   90.00
_cell.angle_beta   90.00
_cell.angle_gamma   90.00
#
_symmetry.space_group_name_H-M   'P 1'
#
loop_
_entity.id
_entity.type
_entity.pdbx_description
1 polymer ?
#
loop_
_entity_poly.entity_id
_entity_poly.type
_entity_poly.pdbx_seq_one_letter_code
_entity_poly.pdbx_strand_id
1 'polypeptide(L)'
;MLRSRSFWLVAAALAIVAAPFFLPGGTSEFKGADDRGAEAIAEARPGYEPWFKPLWKPPSDEVTTGLFALQAALGGGLLGYVIGRRSAKHVADR
;
A
#
# COMPACT_ATOMS: atom_id res chain seq x y z
N MET A 1 -4.64 24.57 -16.42
CA MET A 1 -6.00 24.42 -15.87
C MET A 1 -6.34 22.94 -15.82
N LEU A 2 -6.35 22.32 -14.63
CA LEU A 2 -6.75 20.92 -14.46
C LEU A 2 -8.24 20.78 -14.85
N ARG A 3 -8.54 19.93 -15.83
CA ARG A 3 -9.92 19.64 -16.25
C ARG A 3 -10.71 19.11 -15.03
N SER A 4 -11.99 19.47 -14.90
CA SER A 4 -12.82 19.19 -13.71
C SER A 4 -12.76 17.73 -13.22
N ARG A 5 -12.68 16.76 -14.14
CA ARG A 5 -12.54 15.33 -13.82
C ARG A 5 -11.21 14.98 -13.14
N SER A 6 -10.10 15.59 -13.57
CA SER A 6 -8.77 15.37 -12.96
C SER A 6 -8.69 15.98 -11.56
N PHE A 7 -9.35 17.12 -11.34
CA PHE A 7 -9.46 17.73 -10.01
C PHE A 7 -10.12 16.77 -9.01
N TRP A 8 -11.27 16.18 -9.38
CA TRP A 8 -11.96 15.23 -8.50
C TRP A 8 -11.14 13.98 -8.19
N LEU A 9 -10.39 13.45 -9.16
CA LEU A 9 -9.51 12.29 -8.94
C LEU A 9 -8.38 12.61 -7.96
N VAL A 10 -7.75 13.79 -8.08
CA VAL A 10 -6.70 14.23 -7.15
C VAL A 10 -7.29 14.47 -5.76
N ALA A 11 -8.45 15.11 -5.67
CA ALA A 11 -9.14 15.32 -4.40
C ALA A 11 -9.49 14.00 -3.71
N ALA A 12 -9.98 13.00 -4.45
CA ALA A 12 -10.27 11.67 -3.92
C ALA A 12 -9.00 10.96 -3.44
N ALA A 13 -7.90 11.02 -4.19
CA ALA A 13 -6.63 10.44 -3.78
C ALA A 13 -6.10 11.07 -2.48
N LEU A 14 -6.15 12.41 -2.37
CA LEU A 14 -5.79 13.14 -1.15
C LEU A 14 -6.70 12.77 0.01
N ALA A 15 -8.00 12.59 -0.23
CA ALA A 15 -8.94 12.18 0.80
C ALA A 15 -8.63 10.77 1.33
N ILE A 16 -8.28 9.82 0.46
CA ILE A 16 -7.89 8.45 0.87
C ILE A 16 -6.63 8.48 1.75
N VAL A 17 -5.64 9.31 1.40
CA VAL A 17 -4.39 9.45 2.18
C VAL A 17 -4.64 10.17 3.51
N ALA A 18 -5.51 11.18 3.52
CA ALA A 18 -5.81 11.97 4.70
C ALA A 18 -6.80 11.29 5.67
N ALA A 19 -7.70 10.44 5.17
CA ALA A 19 -8.76 9.82 5.98
C ALA A 19 -8.27 9.11 7.25
N PRO A 20 -7.19 8.31 7.23
CA PRO A 20 -6.68 7.64 8.44
C PRO A 20 -6.29 8.59 9.58
N PHE A 21 -5.94 9.85 9.27
CA PHE A 21 -5.57 10.84 10.29
C PHE A 21 -6.78 11.40 11.06
N PHE A 22 -7.97 11.32 10.48
CA PHE A 22 -9.21 11.87 11.06
C PHE A 22 -10.19 10.79 11.52
N LEU A 23 -9.96 9.52 11.17
CA LEU A 23 -10.81 8.40 11.58
C LEU A 23 -10.37 7.84 12.95
N PRO A 24 -11.32 7.38 13.79
CA PRO A 24 -11.00 6.71 15.06
C PRO A 24 -10.12 5.49 14.79
N GLY A 25 -8.98 5.39 15.48
CA GLY A 25 -7.96 4.37 15.23
C GLY A 25 -6.67 4.87 14.57
N GLY A 26 -6.58 6.17 14.23
CA GLY A 26 -5.36 6.78 13.67
C GLY A 26 -4.12 6.77 14.58
N THR A 27 -4.29 6.44 15.87
CA THR A 27 -3.19 6.23 16.82
C THR A 27 -2.82 4.74 16.98
N SER A 28 -3.49 3.84 16.26
CA SER A 28 -3.14 2.43 16.24
C SER A 28 -1.79 2.25 15.55
N GLU A 29 -0.95 1.34 16.05
CA GLU A 29 0.26 0.96 15.33
C GLU A 29 -0.11 0.52 13.92
N PHE A 30 0.53 1.12 12.91
CA PHE A 30 0.40 0.73 11.52
C PHE A 30 1.12 -0.62 11.30
N LYS A 31 0.55 -1.68 11.87
CA LYS A 31 1.00 -3.05 11.71
C LYS A 31 0.57 -3.61 10.36
N GLY A 32 1.41 -4.48 9.80
CA GLY A 32 1.11 -5.17 8.56
C GLY A 32 -0.04 -6.15 8.71
N ALA A 33 -0.60 -6.57 7.57
CA ALA A 33 -1.59 -7.65 7.55
C ALA A 33 -1.01 -8.96 8.12
N ASP A 34 0.27 -9.21 7.86
CA ASP A 34 0.98 -10.42 8.31
C ASP A 34 1.12 -10.47 9.84
N ASP A 35 1.39 -9.32 10.49
CA ASP A 35 1.51 -9.23 11.95
C ASP A 35 0.16 -9.55 12.62
N ARG A 36 -0.92 -8.93 12.12
CA ARG A 36 -2.28 -9.16 12.63
C ARG A 36 -2.73 -10.60 12.39
N GLY A 37 -2.36 -11.18 11.25
CA GLY A 37 -2.64 -12.58 10.93
C GLY A 37 -1.94 -13.52 11.91
N ALA A 38 -0.67 -13.28 12.21
CA ALA A 38 0.08 -14.07 13.17
C ALA A 38 -0.50 -13.98 14.59
N GLU A 39 -0.86 -12.78 15.04
CA GLU A 39 -1.52 -12.55 16.34
C GLU A 39 -2.86 -13.30 16.43
N ALA A 40 -3.70 -13.19 15.40
CA ALA A 40 -5.00 -13.88 15.36
C ALA A 40 -4.86 -15.41 15.36
N ILE A 41 -3.84 -15.96 14.68
CA ILE A 41 -3.55 -17.40 14.69
C ILE A 41 -3.09 -17.83 16.08
N ALA A 42 -2.21 -17.06 16.72
CA ALA A 42 -1.72 -17.37 18.07
C ALA A 42 -2.85 -17.37 19.10
N GLU A 43 -3.80 -16.44 18.99
CA GLU A 43 -4.99 -16.37 19.85
C GLU A 43 -5.95 -17.54 19.59
N ALA A 44 -6.24 -17.85 18.32
CA ALA A 44 -7.17 -18.92 17.95
C ALA A 44 -6.63 -20.34 18.21
N ARG A 45 -5.31 -20.53 18.12
CA ARG A 45 -4.63 -21.82 18.28
C ARG A 45 -3.31 -21.65 19.04
N PRO A 46 -3.33 -21.67 20.39
CA PRO A 46 -2.13 -21.45 21.21
C PRO A 46 -0.99 -22.48 21.02
N GLY A 47 -1.30 -23.65 20.45
CA GLY A 47 -0.33 -24.72 20.18
C GLY A 47 0.12 -24.81 18.72
N TYR A 48 -0.18 -23.82 17.88
CA TYR A 48 0.18 -23.83 16.47
C TYR A 48 1.67 -23.56 16.26
N GLU A 49 2.37 -24.48 15.60
CA GLU A 49 3.74 -24.24 15.12
C GLU A 49 3.74 -23.80 13.65
N PRO A 50 4.51 -22.76 13.29
CA PRO A 50 4.69 -22.36 11.89
C PRO A 50 5.33 -23.48 11.06
N TRP A 51 4.62 -23.91 10.01
CA TRP A 51 5.12 -24.90 9.03
C TRP A 51 6.21 -24.35 8.10
N PHE A 52 6.43 -23.04 8.10
CA PHE A 52 7.45 -22.36 7.32
C PHE A 52 8.11 -21.25 8.12
N LYS A 53 9.42 -21.09 7.94
CA LYS A 53 10.20 -19.98 8.50
C LYS A 53 10.86 -19.23 7.36
N PRO A 54 10.83 -17.88 7.35
CA PRO A 54 11.51 -17.10 6.33
C PRO A 54 12.99 -17.47 6.26
N LEU A 55 13.49 -17.72 5.05
CA LEU A 55 14.92 -18.01 4.81
C LEU A 55 15.81 -16.80 5.15
N TRP A 56 15.23 -15.61 5.10
CA TRP A 56 15.89 -14.35 5.44
C TRP A 56 14.89 -13.41 6.09
N LYS A 57 15.33 -12.72 7.15
CA LYS A 57 14.60 -11.63 7.79
C LYS A 57 15.48 -10.39 7.77
N PRO A 58 14.96 -9.21 7.40
CA PRO A 58 15.72 -7.98 7.44
C PRO A 58 16.27 -7.71 8.84
N PRO A 59 17.49 -7.14 8.96
CA PRO A 59 18.11 -6.87 10.26
C PRO A 59 17.45 -5.74 11.05
N SER A 60 16.56 -4.95 10.43
CA SER A 60 15.82 -3.85 11.07
C SER A 60 14.43 -3.70 10.43
N ASP A 61 13.46 -3.31 11.24
CA ASP A 61 12.08 -3.02 10.82
C ASP A 61 12.00 -1.81 9.88
N GLU A 62 12.96 -0.88 9.98
CA GLU A 62 13.09 0.26 9.06
C GLU A 62 13.45 -0.20 7.65
N VAL A 63 14.34 -1.20 7.54
CA VAL A 63 14.74 -1.78 6.26
C VAL A 63 13.56 -2.52 5.63
N THR A 64 12.79 -3.26 6.43
CA THR A 64 11.53 -3.91 5.99
C THR A 64 10.56 -2.88 5.41
N THR A 65 10.28 -1.81 6.17
CA THR A 65 9.38 -0.73 5.75
C THR A 65 9.90 -0.03 4.49
N GLY A 66 11.20 0.22 4.39
CA GLY A 66 11.84 0.81 3.22
C GLY A 66 11.72 -0.06 1.96
N LEU A 67 11.88 -1.38 2.09
CA LEU A 67 11.69 -2.32 0.98
C LEU A 67 10.22 -2.35 0.50
N PHE A 68 9.25 -2.32 1.42
CA PHE A 68 7.84 -2.20 1.06
C PHE A 68 7.53 -0.87 0.37
N ALA A 69 8.07 0.25 0.88
CA ALA A 69 7.90 1.56 0.26
C ALA A 69 8.49 1.60 -1.17
N LEU A 70 9.66 0.99 -1.38
CA LEU A 70 10.27 0.87 -2.69
C LEU A 70 9.41 0.03 -3.65
N GLN A 71 8.89 -1.11 -3.19
CA GLN A 71 7.97 -1.93 -3.99
C GLN A 71 6.70 -1.16 -4.37
N ALA A 72 6.12 -0.42 -3.42
CA ALA A 72 4.94 0.41 -3.68
C ALA A 72 5.24 1.52 -4.69
N ALA A 73 6.41 2.18 -4.59
CA ALA A 73 6.83 3.22 -5.53
C ALA A 73 7.03 2.66 -6.95
N LEU A 74 7.69 1.51 -7.07
CA LEU A 74 7.90 0.84 -8.36
C LEU A 74 6.57 0.38 -8.98
N GLY A 75 5.69 -0.25 -8.18
CA GLY A 75 4.37 -0.68 -8.62
C GLY A 75 3.49 0.48 -9.07
N GLY A 76 3.42 1.54 -8.26
CA GLY A 76 2.69 2.77 -8.60
C GLY A 76 3.25 3.46 -9.84
N GLY A 77 4.58 3.56 -9.97
CA GLY A 77 5.24 4.13 -11.12
C GLY A 77 4.98 3.35 -12.42
N LEU A 78 5.08 2.02 -12.37
CA LEU A 78 4.79 1.16 -13.51
C LEU A 78 3.32 1.25 -13.95
N LEU A 79 2.37 1.16 -13.01
CA LEU A 79 0.95 1.30 -13.29
C LEU A 79 0.63 2.68 -13.88
N GLY A 80 1.18 3.74 -13.29
CA GLY A 80 1.04 5.11 -13.78
C GLY A 80 1.58 5.26 -15.21
N TYR A 81 2.76 4.70 -15.49
CA TYR A 81 3.35 4.72 -16.83
C TYR A 81 2.49 3.98 -17.87
N VAL A 82 1.99 2.78 -17.54
CA VAL A 82 1.15 1.99 -18.46
C VAL A 82 -0.17 2.70 -18.75
N ILE A 83 -0.84 3.22 -17.72
CA ILE A 83 -2.10 3.96 -17.87
C ILE A 83 -1.85 5.24 -18.70
N GLY A 84 -0.79 5.98 -18.39
CA GLY A 84 -0.40 7.19 -19.11
C GLY A 84 -0.13 6.91 -20.60
N ARG A 85 0.66 5.88 -20.90
CA ARG A 85 1.01 5.50 -22.27
C ARG A 85 -0.21 5.05 -23.09
N ARG A 86 -1.14 4.31 -22.48
CA ARG A 86 -2.39 3.90 -23.17
C ARG A 86 -3.33 5.09 -23.38
N SER A 87 -3.42 5.99 -22.41
CA SER A 87 -4.25 7.20 -22.52
C SER A 87 -3.72 8.19 -23.57
N ALA A 88 -2.40 8.29 -23.74
CA ALA A 88 -1.77 9.15 -24.74
C ALA A 88 -2.13 8.75 -26.18
N LYS A 89 -2.28 7.44 -26.45
CA LYS A 89 -2.69 6.95 -27.78
C LYS A 89 -4.09 7.43 -28.17
N HIS A 90 -5.02 7.54 -27.22
CA HIS A 90 -6.37 8.04 -27.47
C HIS A 90 -6.44 9.56 -27.70
N VAL A 91 -5.40 10.32 -27.33
CA VAL A 91 -5.30 11.75 -27.61
C VAL A 91 -4.72 12.00 -29.00
N ALA A 92 -3.82 11.14 -29.48
CA ALA A 92 -3.24 11.25 -30.82
C ALA A 92 -4.21 10.82 -31.95
N ASP A 93 -5.24 10.03 -31.62
CA ASP A 93 -6.25 9.50 -32.55
C ASP A 93 -7.55 10.35 -32.59
N ARG A 94 -7.54 11.56 -32.00
CA ARG A 94 -8.62 12.55 -32.03
C ARG A 94 -8.12 13.88 -32.58
#